data_AF-A0A434CIW4-F1
#
_entry.id   AF-A0A434CIW4-F1
#
_cell.length_a   1.000
_cell.length_b   1.000
_cell.length_c   1.000
_cell.angle_alpha   90.00
_cell.angle_beta   90.00
_cell.angle_gamma   90.00
#
_symmetry.space_group_name_H-M   'P 1'
#
loop_
_entity.id
_entity.type
_entity.pdbx_description
1 polymer ?
#
loop_
_entity_poly.entity_id
_entity_poly.type
_entity_poly.pdbx_seq_one_letter_code
_entity_poly.pdbx_strand_id
1 'polypeptide(L)' 'MSAFFINRPIFAWVIAIVIMLGGLLALTTLPISQYPQIAPTTVNISATYPGADASTVENSVTKVIEQG' A
#
# COMPACT_ATOMS: atom_id res chain seq x y z
N MET A 1 17.75 26.28 22.84
CA MET A 1 17.66 25.97 21.39
C MET A 1 17.33 27.21 20.55
N SER A 2 16.30 27.98 20.89
CA SER A 2 15.88 29.19 20.15
C SER A 2 16.97 30.27 20.00
N ALA A 3 17.78 30.52 21.04
CA ALA A 3 18.84 31.52 21.00
C ALA A 3 19.90 31.28 19.90
N PHE A 4 20.16 30.03 19.51
CA PHE A 4 21.10 29.70 18.43
C PHE A 4 20.57 30.16 17.07
N PHE A 5 19.29 29.90 16.79
CA PHE A 5 18.64 30.30 15.54
C PHE A 5 18.38 31.80 15.46
N ILE A 6 18.12 32.46 16.59
CA ILE A 6 17.99 33.93 16.67
C ILE A 6 19.32 34.62 16.28
N ASN A 7 20.44 34.11 16.78
CA ASN A 7 21.76 34.66 16.46
C ASN A 7 22.28 34.27 15.06
N ARG A 8 21.65 33.30 14.39
CA ARG A 8 22.01 32.80 13.06
C ARG A 8 20.76 32.71 12.15
N PRO A 9 20.13 33.85 11.79
CA PRO A 9 18.86 33.86 11.07
C PRO A 9 18.96 33.23 9.66
N ILE A 10 20.11 33.37 8.99
CA ILE A 10 20.35 32.76 7.67
C ILE A 10 20.32 31.22 7.79
N PHE A 11 20.91 30.66 8.85
CA PHE A 11 20.93 29.21 9.06
C PHE A 11 19.51 28.66 9.32
N ALA A 12 18.69 29.40 10.09
CA ALA A 12 17.29 29.04 10.31
C ALA A 12 16.52 28.97 8.98
N TRP A 13 16.70 29.96 8.10
CA TRP A 13 16.06 30.00 6.79
C TRP A 13 16.52 28.87 5.86
N VAL A 14 17.82 28.52 5.88
CA VAL A 14 18.33 27.39 5.10
C VAL A 14 17.63 26.09 5.49
N ILE A 15 17.50 25.81 6.80
CA ILE A 15 16.79 24.60 7.26
C ILE A 15 15.32 24.64 6.87
N ALA A 16 14.65 25.78 7.02
CA ALA A 16 13.25 25.93 6.61
C ALA A 16 13.06 25.60 5.12
N ILE A 17 13.95 26.11 4.26
CA ILE A 17 13.92 25.85 2.81
C ILE A 17 14.18 24.37 2.51
N VAL A 18 15.16 23.74 3.17
CA VAL A 18 15.45 22.32 2.98
C VAL A 18 14.24 21.45 3.37
N ILE A 19 13.59 21.76 4.49
CA ILE A 19 12.38 21.04 4.93
C ILE A 19 11.23 21.24 3.94
N MET A 20 11.00 22.47 3.47
CA MET A 20 9.96 22.75 2.47
C MET A 20 10.21 22.01 1.15
N LEU A 21 11.44 22.00 0.66
CA LEU A 21 11.80 21.28 -0.57
C LEU A 21 11.65 19.77 -0.40
N GLY A 22 12.08 19.21 0.73
CA GLY A 22 11.87 17.80 1.05
C GLY A 22 10.38 17.43 1.11
N GLY A 23 9.56 18.29 1.73
CA GLY A 23 8.11 18.13 1.77
C GLY A 23 7.46 18.21 0.38
N LEU A 24 7.90 19.15 -0.45
CA LEU A 24 7.39 19.30 -1.82
C LEU A 24 7.68 18.07 -2.68
N LEU A 25 8.88 17.50 -2.56
CA LEU A 25 9.22 16.24 -3.22
C LEU A 25 8.34 15.10 -2.70
N ALA A 26 8.16 14.99 -1.39
CA ALA A 26 7.32 13.95 -0.78
C ALA A 26 5.88 13.99 -1.31
N LEU A 27 5.28 15.17 -1.46
CA LEU A 27 3.93 15.35 -2.02
C LEU A 27 3.80 14.77 -3.43
N THR A 28 4.83 14.88 -4.27
CA THR A 28 4.80 14.32 -5.63
C THR A 28 4.99 12.81 -5.67
N THR A 29 5.68 12.25 -4.67
CA THR A 29 5.98 10.82 -4.60
C THR A 29 4.96 10.00 -3.82
N LEU A 30 4.10 10.66 -3.02
CA LEU A 30 3.17 9.96 -2.14
C LEU A 30 2.01 9.38 -2.95
N PRO A 31 1.72 8.07 -2.81
CA PRO A 31 0.56 7.47 -3.46
C PRO A 31 -0.73 8.04 -2.87
N ILE A 32 -1.66 8.40 -3.75
CA ILE A 32 -2.98 8.91 -3.37
C ILE A 32 -3.98 7.75 -3.48
N SER A 33 -4.65 7.42 -2.38
CA SER A 33 -5.71 6.40 -2.33
C SER A 33 -6.91 6.92 -1.54
N GLN A 34 -8.13 6.72 -2.02
CA GLN A 34 -9.36 7.18 -1.35
C GLN A 34 -9.59 6.50 0.01
N TYR A 35 -9.18 5.23 0.11
CA TYR A 35 -9.16 4.46 1.35
C TYR A 35 -7.83 3.71 1.43
N PRO A 36 -7.26 3.53 2.62
CA PRO A 36 -6.15 2.61 2.80
C PRO A 36 -6.61 1.18 2.43
N GLN A 37 -5.66 0.33 2.03
CA GLN A 37 -5.96 -1.09 1.80
C GLN A 37 -6.32 -1.76 3.13
N ILE A 38 -7.61 -1.77 3.45
CA ILE A 38 -8.20 -2.44 4.61
C ILE A 38 -8.79 -3.81 4.26
N ALA A 39 -8.93 -4.10 2.97
CA ALA A 39 -9.43 -5.38 2.51
C ALA A 39 -8.36 -6.46 2.74
N PRO A 40 -8.72 -7.61 3.32
CA PRO A 40 -7.80 -8.74 3.39
C PRO A 40 -7.37 -9.14 1.97
N THR A 41 -6.12 -9.56 1.82
CA THR A 41 -5.59 -10.04 0.54
C THR A 41 -6.30 -11.33 0.15
N THR A 42 -7.22 -11.25 -0.81
CA THR A 42 -7.94 -12.42 -1.32
C THR A 42 -7.27 -12.93 -2.59
N VAL A 43 -6.89 -14.20 -2.61
CA VAL A 43 -6.47 -14.90 -3.83
C VAL A 43 -7.68 -15.67 -4.34
N ASN A 44 -8.13 -15.38 -5.57
CA ASN A 44 -9.26 -16.07 -6.19
C ASN A 44 -8.75 -17.16 -7.15
N ILE A 45 -9.19 -18.40 -6.95
CA ILE A 45 -8.83 -19.53 -7.82
C ILE A 45 -10.08 -19.94 -8.58
N SER A 46 -10.04 -19.87 -9.91
CA SER A 46 -11.15 -20.26 -10.80
C SER A 46 -10.78 -21.52 -11.56
N ALA A 47 -11.65 -22.52 -11.51
CA ALA A 47 -11.53 -23.76 -12.27
C ALA A 47 -12.88 -24.10 -12.91
N THR A 48 -12.85 -24.71 -14.09
CA THR A 48 -14.06 -25.08 -14.83
C THR A 48 -13.97 -26.55 -15.22
N TYR A 49 -15.01 -27.33 -14.92
CA TYR A 49 -15.10 -28.74 -15.30
C TYR A 49 -16.43 -28.99 -16.04
N PRO A 50 -16.46 -28.87 -17.38
CA PRO A 50 -17.67 -28.97 -18.18
C PRO A 50 -18.32 -30.36 -18.08
N GLY A 51 -19.64 -30.39 -17.85
CA GLY A 51 -20.42 -31.64 -17.79
C GLY A 51 -20.38 -32.37 -16.45
N ALA A 52 -19.80 -31.78 -15.41
CA ALA A 52 -19.80 -32.35 -14.07
C ALA A 52 -20.85 -31.70 -13.17
N ASP A 53 -21.56 -32.54 -12.41
CA ASP A 53 -22.45 -32.10 -11.34
C ASP A 53 -21.67 -31.37 -10.24
N ALA A 54 -22.33 -30.46 -9.53
CA ALA A 54 -21.70 -29.60 -8.51
C ALA A 54 -20.91 -30.39 -7.45
N SER A 55 -21.41 -31.57 -7.04
CA SER A 55 -20.74 -32.44 -6.08
C SER A 55 -19.43 -33.03 -6.62
N THR A 56 -19.36 -33.31 -7.92
CA THR A 56 -18.17 -33.86 -8.57
C THR A 56 -17.07 -32.82 -8.69
N VAL A 57 -17.44 -31.56 -9.01
CA VAL A 57 -16.51 -30.43 -9.07
C VAL A 57 -15.94 -30.10 -7.69
N GLU A 58 -16.78 -30.09 -6.65
CA GLU A 58 -16.34 -29.85 -5.27
C GLU A 58 -15.31 -30.89 -4.81
N ASN A 59 -15.63 -32.18 -4.99
CA ASN A 59 -14.80 -33.26 -4.47
C ASN A 59 -13.49 -33.46 -5.25
N SER A 60 -13.50 -33.19 -6.56
CA SER A 60 -12.34 -33.49 -7.42
C SER A 60 -11.46 -32.29 -7.72
N VAL A 61 -12.03 -31.07 -7.68
CA VAL A 61 -11.31 -29.84 -8.05
C VAL A 61 -11.15 -28.94 -6.83
N THR A 62 -12.25 -28.58 -6.14
CA THR A 62 -12.18 -27.65 -5.00
C THR A 62 -11.40 -28.22 -3.83
N LYS A 63 -11.71 -29.44 -3.36
CA LYS A 63 -11.03 -30.04 -2.21
C LYS A 63 -9.55 -30.30 -2.44
N VAL A 64 -9.17 -30.66 -3.67
CA VAL A 64 -7.76 -30.88 -4.03
C VAL A 64 -6.98 -29.57 -4.01
N ILE A 65 -7.60 -28.46 -4.44
CA ILE A 65 -7.00 -27.12 -4.41
C ILE A 65 -6.89 -26.57 -2.98
N GLU A 66 -7.84 -26.87 -2.10
CA GLU A 66 -7.84 -26.39 -0.70
C GLU A 66 -6.92 -27.18 0.24
N GLN A 67 -6.75 -28.48 -0.01
CA GLN A 67 -5.93 -29.38 0.83
C GLN A 67 -4.50 -29.59 0.30
N GLY A 68 -4.23 -29.16 -0.93
CA GLY A 68 -2.94 -29.26 -1.60
C GLY A 68 -1.90 -28.27 -1.09
#